data_AF-A0A523NLC6-F1
#
_entry.id   AF-A0A523NLC6-F1
#
_cell.length_a   1.000
_cell.length_b   1.000
_cell.length_c   1.000
_cell.angle_alpha   90.00
_cell.angle_beta   90.00
_cell.angle_gamma   90.00
#
_symmetry.space_group_name_H-M   'P 1'
#
loop_
_entity.id
_entity.type
_entity.pdbx_description
1 polymer ?
#
loop_
_entity_poly.entity_id
_entity_poly.type
_entity_poly.pdbx_seq_one_letter_code
_entity_poly.pdbx_strand_id
1 'polypeptide(L)'
;MTVRPTIGRARLRSLGRATQGNASRRPPAGRIVGGWQRGHARGHIMHQGSPRDQESAFARTSAMYASKTTETAARPIRRSGFTLIELLIVIAILLAIGGLVVTSLLPRGDQAKLDLQRVQLNLLSGAFQQFRLDLGRWPSEEEGIEVLWKQDTLEDDNDYERWRGPYLEQPVTEDNWGNELVYHFPGEIRGESYYDLVALGPDGEEGSDDDITNHDRLRGADGEMAEDSDFGALGSDGGGPGGN
;
A
#
# COMPACT_ATOMS: atom_id res chain seq x y z
N MET A 1 23.93 64.90 40.56
CA MET A 1 24.70 64.38 39.41
C MET A 1 24.01 63.10 38.96
N THR A 2 23.16 63.11 37.92
CA THR A 2 23.51 63.09 36.46
C THR A 2 23.89 61.65 36.07
N VAL A 3 23.28 60.89 35.15
CA VAL A 3 22.32 61.13 34.03
C VAL A 3 21.72 59.77 33.60
N ARG A 4 20.54 59.78 32.96
CA ARG A 4 19.83 58.63 32.33
C ARG A 4 20.45 58.27 30.93
N PRO A 5 19.74 57.54 30.04
CA PRO A 5 20.00 56.16 29.62
C PRO A 5 20.51 56.08 28.15
N THR A 6 20.66 54.87 27.57
CA THR A 6 20.83 54.74 26.11
C THR A 6 19.89 53.71 25.52
N ILE A 7 19.11 54.21 24.56
CA ILE A 7 18.14 53.56 23.69
C ILE A 7 18.87 53.12 22.42
N GLY A 8 18.70 51.86 22.01
CA GLY A 8 19.06 51.39 20.67
C GLY A 8 17.80 51.18 19.83
N ARG A 9 17.47 52.16 18.99
CA ARG A 9 16.45 52.09 17.92
C ARG A 9 17.16 51.98 16.57
N ALA A 10 16.78 51.00 15.73
CA ALA A 10 16.84 51.06 14.27
C ALA A 10 16.23 49.76 13.69
N ARG A 11 15.53 49.70 12.56
CA ARG A 11 14.81 50.69 11.73
C ARG A 11 13.93 49.86 10.79
N LEU A 12 12.71 50.34 10.56
CA LEU A 12 11.75 49.87 9.56
C LEU A 12 12.15 50.27 8.13
N ARG A 13 11.72 49.44 7.14
CA ARG A 13 11.25 49.70 5.75
C ARG A 13 11.69 48.52 4.87
N SER A 14 10.93 47.97 3.92
CA SER A 14 9.80 48.44 3.10
C SER A 14 9.14 47.22 2.40
N LEU A 15 7.81 47.07 2.44
CA LEU A 15 6.85 47.29 1.33
C LEU A 15 7.02 46.46 0.04
N GLY A 16 5.92 45.78 -0.31
CA GLY A 16 5.58 45.28 -1.65
C GLY A 16 5.36 43.76 -1.63
N ARG A 17 4.26 43.18 -2.10
CA ARG A 17 3.19 43.65 -2.97
C ARG A 17 2.05 42.63 -2.88
N ALA A 18 0.83 43.10 -2.65
CA ALA A 18 -0.38 42.33 -2.85
C ALA A 18 -0.54 42.01 -4.35
N THR A 19 -0.82 40.75 -4.69
CA THR A 19 -1.44 40.39 -5.97
C THR A 19 -2.73 39.67 -5.69
N GLN A 20 -3.79 40.33 -6.13
CA GLN A 20 -5.19 39.97 -6.06
C GLN A 20 -5.55 38.97 -7.15
N GLY A 21 -6.35 37.97 -6.78
CA GLY A 21 -7.39 37.34 -7.60
C GLY A 21 -6.98 36.47 -8.79
N ASN A 22 -7.44 35.21 -8.79
CA ASN A 22 -8.19 34.73 -9.95
C ASN A 22 -9.06 33.52 -9.58
N ALA A 23 -10.38 33.71 -9.72
CA ALA A 23 -11.36 32.65 -9.65
C ALA A 23 -11.45 31.91 -10.99
N SER A 24 -11.95 30.67 -10.91
CA SER A 24 -12.58 29.89 -11.99
C SER A 24 -11.68 29.39 -13.13
N ARG A 25 -11.58 28.05 -13.23
CA ARG A 25 -11.79 27.31 -14.48
C ARG A 25 -11.97 25.81 -14.20
N ARG A 26 -13.11 25.31 -14.66
CA ARG A 26 -13.52 23.90 -14.73
C ARG A 26 -12.61 23.16 -15.73
N PRO A 27 -12.33 21.86 -15.56
CA PRO A 27 -11.78 21.06 -16.66
C PRO A 27 -12.88 20.74 -17.70
N PRO A 28 -12.62 20.87 -19.01
CA PRO A 28 -13.52 20.39 -20.05
C PRO A 28 -13.33 18.88 -20.31
N ALA A 29 -14.44 18.22 -20.63
CA ALA A 29 -14.51 16.83 -21.07
C ALA A 29 -13.76 16.63 -22.40
N GLY A 30 -12.84 15.65 -22.42
CA GLY A 30 -12.12 15.21 -23.60
C GLY A 30 -13.04 14.43 -24.55
N ARG A 31 -13.37 15.05 -25.68
CA ARG A 31 -14.00 14.44 -26.86
C ARG A 31 -12.89 13.84 -27.73
N ILE A 32 -12.79 12.52 -27.78
CA ILE A 32 -11.91 11.82 -28.73
C ILE A 32 -12.59 11.80 -30.10
N VAL A 33 -11.97 12.51 -31.05
CA VAL A 33 -12.28 12.44 -32.49
C VAL A 33 -11.08 11.75 -33.16
N GLY A 34 -11.23 10.47 -33.49
CA GLY A 34 -10.27 9.71 -34.27
C GLY A 34 -10.80 9.50 -35.68
N GLY A 35 -10.36 10.35 -36.62
CA GLY A 35 -10.64 10.20 -38.04
C GLY A 35 -9.86 9.04 -38.64
N TRP A 36 -10.52 8.27 -39.51
CA TRP A 36 -9.86 7.35 -40.43
C TRP A 36 -9.96 7.92 -41.85
N GLN A 37 -8.79 8.17 -42.42
CA GLN A 37 -8.58 8.69 -43.76
C GLN A 37 -8.85 7.64 -44.84
N ARG A 38 -9.27 8.15 -46.00
CA ARG A 38 -9.52 7.47 -47.27
C ARG A 38 -8.24 7.19 -48.06
N GLY A 39 -8.29 6.12 -48.87
CA GLY A 39 -7.56 5.95 -50.13
C GLY A 39 -8.10 4.71 -50.86
N HIS A 40 -9.03 4.82 -51.81
CA HIS A 40 -8.89 5.08 -53.27
C HIS A 40 -8.23 3.97 -54.10
N ALA A 41 -9.04 3.28 -54.93
CA ALA A 41 -8.82 3.00 -56.37
C ALA A 41 -10.06 2.24 -56.92
N ARG A 42 -10.91 2.85 -57.76
CA ARG A 42 -10.93 2.81 -59.26
C ARG A 42 -11.18 1.39 -59.79
N GLY A 43 -12.32 1.04 -60.38
CA GLY A 43 -12.98 1.52 -61.63
C GLY A 43 -13.33 0.22 -62.42
N HIS A 44 -14.31 0.06 -63.33
CA HIS A 44 -14.99 0.97 -64.24
C HIS A 44 -16.05 0.12 -65.03
N ILE A 45 -17.30 0.62 -65.21
CA ILE A 45 -18.13 0.67 -66.44
C ILE A 45 -18.47 -0.65 -67.20
N MET A 46 -19.63 -0.96 -67.81
CA MET A 46 -20.98 -0.41 -68.14
C MET A 46 -21.80 -1.66 -68.55
N HIS A 47 -23.14 -1.65 -68.47
CA HIS A 47 -24.00 -1.60 -69.67
C HIS A 47 -25.48 -1.62 -69.27
N GLN A 48 -26.25 -0.79 -69.97
CA GLN A 48 -27.70 -0.62 -69.85
C GLN A 48 -28.45 -1.75 -70.58
N GLY A 49 -29.67 -2.05 -70.11
CA GLY A 49 -30.65 -2.86 -70.82
C GLY A 49 -32.00 -2.90 -70.09
N SER A 50 -32.89 -1.99 -70.43
CA SER A 50 -34.35 -2.21 -70.37
C SER A 50 -34.76 -2.51 -71.81
N PRO A 51 -35.45 -3.63 -72.07
CA PRO A 51 -36.89 -3.52 -72.32
C PRO A 51 -37.71 -4.73 -71.86
N ARG A 52 -38.96 -4.42 -71.50
CA ARG A 52 -40.23 -5.08 -71.86
C ARG A 52 -40.20 -6.57 -72.25
N ASP A 53 -41.23 -7.27 -71.76
CA ASP A 53 -41.73 -8.55 -72.28
C ASP A 53 -41.09 -9.82 -71.71
N GLN A 54 -41.26 -10.04 -70.40
CA GLN A 54 -41.54 -11.39 -69.86
C GLN A 54 -42.62 -11.31 -68.77
N GLU A 55 -43.71 -10.64 -69.13
CA GLU A 55 -45.03 -11.00 -68.63
C GLU A 55 -45.32 -12.46 -69.07
N SER A 56 -46.03 -13.23 -68.25
CA SER A 56 -46.58 -14.56 -68.56
C SER A 56 -45.68 -15.81 -68.39
N ALA A 57 -45.16 -16.08 -67.18
CA ALA A 57 -44.80 -17.48 -66.84
C ALA A 57 -44.90 -17.91 -65.36
N PHE A 58 -44.97 -16.99 -64.39
CA PHE A 58 -44.99 -17.39 -62.96
C PHE A 58 -46.23 -16.93 -62.17
N ALA A 59 -47.26 -16.43 -62.84
CA ALA A 59 -48.56 -16.12 -62.24
C ALA A 59 -49.45 -17.37 -62.04
N ARG A 60 -48.86 -18.55 -61.82
CA ARG A 60 -49.58 -19.82 -61.63
C ARG A 60 -48.95 -20.70 -60.55
N THR A 61 -48.42 -20.12 -59.49
CA THR A 61 -48.05 -20.90 -58.31
C THR A 61 -47.96 -19.97 -57.11
N SER A 62 -49.08 -19.74 -56.41
CA SER A 62 -49.13 -19.39 -54.96
C SER A 62 -50.49 -18.82 -54.51
N ALA A 63 -51.45 -18.60 -55.42
CA ALA A 63 -52.86 -18.34 -55.06
C ALA A 63 -53.59 -19.61 -54.54
N MET A 64 -52.89 -20.44 -53.77
CA MET A 64 -53.40 -21.68 -53.18
C MET A 64 -52.79 -21.95 -51.79
N TYR A 65 -52.51 -20.90 -51.02
CA TYR A 65 -52.26 -20.99 -49.58
C TYR A 65 -52.96 -19.86 -48.85
N ALA A 66 -54.26 -19.69 -49.11
CA ALA A 66 -55.16 -19.08 -48.15
C ALA A 66 -55.49 -20.14 -47.08
N SER A 67 -54.51 -20.50 -46.25
CA SER A 67 -54.70 -21.41 -45.13
C SER A 67 -55.27 -20.63 -43.95
N LYS A 68 -56.60 -20.77 -43.79
CA LYS A 68 -57.36 -20.79 -42.55
C LYS A 68 -56.57 -20.32 -41.32
N THR A 69 -56.89 -19.13 -40.83
CA THR A 69 -56.57 -18.67 -39.47
C THR A 69 -57.19 -19.64 -38.48
N THR A 70 -56.46 -20.69 -38.13
CA THR A 70 -56.79 -21.56 -37.01
C THR A 70 -56.45 -20.79 -35.75
N GLU A 71 -57.48 -20.25 -35.13
CA GLU A 71 -57.48 -19.73 -33.77
C GLU A 71 -56.85 -20.77 -32.84
N THR A 72 -55.55 -20.64 -32.61
CA THR A 72 -54.82 -21.52 -31.71
C THR A 72 -55.20 -21.06 -30.31
N ALA A 73 -56.20 -21.72 -29.72
CA ALA A 73 -56.58 -21.51 -28.34
C ALA A 73 -55.33 -21.62 -27.46
N ALA A 74 -54.86 -20.48 -26.95
CA ALA A 74 -53.71 -20.42 -26.05
C ALA A 74 -54.02 -21.30 -24.84
N ARG A 75 -53.32 -22.43 -24.72
CA ARG A 75 -53.47 -23.31 -23.55
C ARG A 75 -53.10 -22.50 -22.31
N PRO A 76 -53.98 -22.39 -21.29
CA PRO A 76 -53.62 -21.70 -20.07
C PRO A 76 -52.42 -22.43 -19.47
N ILE A 77 -51.31 -21.71 -19.31
CA ILE A 77 -50.15 -22.20 -18.57
C ILE A 77 -50.66 -22.41 -17.13
N ARG A 78 -50.85 -23.67 -16.75
CA ARG A 78 -51.24 -24.03 -15.38
C ARG A 78 -50.11 -23.54 -14.48
N ARG A 79 -50.38 -22.52 -13.68
CA ARG A 79 -49.48 -22.11 -12.61
C ARG A 79 -49.49 -23.23 -11.59
N SER A 80 -48.46 -24.09 -11.61
CA SER A 80 -48.23 -25.04 -10.54
C SER A 80 -47.89 -24.23 -9.28
N GLY A 81 -48.74 -24.30 -8.27
CA GLY A 81 -48.44 -23.74 -6.95
C GLY A 81 -47.29 -24.54 -6.32
N PHE A 82 -46.41 -23.85 -5.61
CA PHE A 82 -45.38 -24.47 -4.78
C PHE A 82 -46.03 -25.42 -3.77
N THR A 83 -45.43 -26.59 -3.57
CA THR A 83 -45.90 -27.53 -2.54
C THR A 83 -45.26 -27.19 -1.19
N LEU A 84 -45.97 -27.46 -0.09
CA LEU A 84 -45.43 -27.22 1.26
C LEU A 84 -44.14 -28.03 1.51
N ILE A 85 -44.10 -29.26 1.00
CA ILE A 85 -42.94 -30.15 1.15
C ILE A 85 -41.70 -29.62 0.43
N GLU A 86 -41.86 -28.95 -0.70
CA GLU A 86 -40.77 -28.35 -1.46
C GLU A 86 -40.10 -27.21 -0.68
N LEU A 87 -40.89 -26.39 0.01
CA LEU A 87 -40.37 -25.36 0.91
C LEU A 87 -39.70 -25.97 2.15
N LEU A 88 -40.26 -27.05 2.71
CA LEU A 88 -39.69 -27.74 3.87
C LEU A 88 -38.30 -28.31 3.56
N ILE A 89 -38.13 -28.96 2.40
CA ILE A 89 -36.84 -29.53 1.98
C ILE A 89 -35.81 -28.41 1.78
N VAL A 90 -36.20 -27.28 1.16
CA VAL A 90 -35.30 -26.14 0.95
C VAL A 90 -34.82 -25.56 2.28
N ILE A 91 -35.72 -25.33 3.23
CA ILE A 91 -35.36 -24.81 4.55
C ILE A 91 -34.47 -25.82 5.30
N ALA A 92 -34.77 -27.12 5.22
CA ALA A 92 -33.96 -28.15 5.83
C ALA A 92 -32.51 -28.17 5.28
N ILE A 93 -32.35 -28.03 3.95
CA ILE A 93 -31.02 -27.96 3.32
C ILE A 93 -30.30 -26.66 3.71
N LEU A 94 -31.00 -25.53 3.78
CA LEU A 94 -30.41 -24.25 4.22
C LEU A 94 -29.97 -24.30 5.68
N LEU A 95 -30.73 -24.93 6.57
CA LEU A 95 -30.33 -25.13 7.97
C LEU A 95 -29.14 -26.09 8.09
N ALA A 96 -29.12 -27.17 7.30
CA ALA A 96 -28.02 -28.13 7.28
C ALA A 96 -26.71 -27.49 6.77
N ILE A 97 -26.76 -26.73 5.68
CA ILE A 97 -25.59 -26.01 5.15
C ILE A 97 -25.23 -24.84 6.06
N GLY A 98 -26.21 -24.11 6.59
CA GLY A 98 -26.01 -23.00 7.53
C GLY A 98 -25.27 -23.41 8.81
N GLY A 99 -25.45 -24.65 9.27
CA GLY A 99 -24.68 -25.21 10.39
C GLY A 99 -23.22 -25.56 10.06
N LEU A 100 -22.88 -25.77 8.78
CA LEU A 100 -21.53 -26.12 8.34
C LEU A 100 -20.69 -24.87 8.01
N VAL A 101 -21.32 -23.81 7.51
CA VAL A 101 -20.64 -22.59 7.04
C VAL A 101 -20.42 -21.63 8.21
N VAL A 102 -19.52 -21.97 9.12
CA VAL A 102 -19.05 -21.07 10.20
C VAL A 102 -17.53 -21.12 10.42
N THR A 103 -16.86 -22.21 10.08
CA THR A 103 -15.62 -22.55 10.79
C THR A 103 -14.30 -22.16 10.12
N SER A 104 -14.26 -21.26 9.14
CA SER A 104 -12.95 -20.88 8.56
C SER A 104 -12.92 -19.48 7.94
N LEU A 105 -12.94 -18.46 8.79
CA LEU A 105 -12.51 -17.12 8.37
C LEU A 105 -11.09 -16.75 8.82
N LEU A 106 -10.54 -17.27 9.93
CA LEU A 106 -9.15 -17.01 10.31
C LEU A 106 -8.62 -18.16 11.18
N PRO A 107 -7.52 -18.83 10.78
CA PRO A 107 -6.27 -18.71 11.54
C PRO A 107 -5.01 -18.85 10.67
N ARG A 108 -4.98 -18.26 9.47
CA ARG A 108 -3.73 -18.09 8.68
C ARG A 108 -3.12 -16.69 8.83
N GLY A 109 -3.77 -15.83 9.62
CA GLY A 109 -3.31 -14.48 9.88
C GLY A 109 -2.06 -14.44 10.75
N ASP A 110 -1.93 -15.35 11.72
CA ASP A 110 -0.95 -15.17 12.80
C ASP A 110 0.49 -15.35 12.31
N GLN A 111 0.78 -16.40 11.53
CA GLN A 111 2.10 -16.56 10.91
C GLN A 111 2.42 -15.45 9.91
N ALA A 112 1.42 -15.01 9.15
CA ALA A 112 1.59 -13.91 8.20
C ALA A 112 1.90 -12.59 8.93
N LYS A 113 1.27 -12.32 10.08
CA LYS A 113 1.55 -11.16 10.93
C LYS A 113 2.96 -11.21 11.50
N LEU A 114 3.40 -12.38 11.97
CA LEU A 114 4.79 -12.59 12.43
C LEU A 114 5.80 -12.27 11.34
N ASP A 115 5.58 -12.80 10.13
CA ASP A 115 6.50 -12.56 9.00
C ASP A 115 6.47 -11.10 8.54
N LEU A 116 5.30 -10.46 8.51
CA LEU A 116 5.17 -9.03 8.24
C LEU A 116 5.88 -8.19 9.31
N GLN A 117 5.82 -8.59 10.60
CA GLN A 117 6.47 -7.86 11.68
C GLN A 117 7.98 -7.91 11.52
N ARG A 118 8.53 -9.07 11.20
CA ARG A 118 9.97 -9.23 10.90
C ARG A 118 10.39 -8.35 9.72
N VAL A 119 9.57 -8.26 8.67
CA VAL A 119 9.84 -7.36 7.53
C VAL A 119 9.83 -5.90 7.96
N GLN A 120 8.88 -5.49 8.80
CA GLN A 120 8.79 -4.13 9.34
C GLN A 120 10.01 -3.77 10.19
N LEU A 121 10.44 -4.67 11.10
CA LEU A 121 11.64 -4.48 11.91
C LEU A 121 12.93 -4.40 11.07
N ASN A 122 13.00 -5.15 9.97
CA ASN A 122 14.12 -5.06 9.03
C ASN A 122 14.16 -3.72 8.29
N LEU A 123 13.00 -3.19 7.88
CA LEU A 123 12.89 -1.85 7.29
C LEU A 123 13.35 -0.77 8.28
N LEU A 124 12.89 -0.85 9.52
CA LEU A 124 13.32 0.05 10.61
C LEU A 124 14.84 -0.06 10.84
N SER A 125 15.36 -1.28 10.88
CA SER A 125 16.80 -1.50 11.06
C SER A 125 17.65 -0.90 9.94
N GLY A 126 17.15 -0.91 8.70
CA GLY A 126 17.78 -0.20 7.59
C GLY A 126 17.79 1.33 7.78
N ALA A 127 16.68 1.89 8.27
CA ALA A 127 16.58 3.31 8.56
C ALA A 127 17.51 3.75 9.71
N PHE A 128 17.59 2.97 10.79
CA PHE A 128 18.56 3.22 11.87
C PHE A 128 20.00 3.16 11.35
N GLN A 129 20.33 2.19 10.49
CA GLN A 129 21.67 2.12 9.89
C GLN A 129 21.98 3.38 9.07
N GLN A 130 21.04 3.86 8.27
CA GLN A 130 21.21 5.10 7.52
C GLN A 130 21.39 6.32 8.45
N PHE A 131 20.58 6.42 9.50
CA PHE A 131 20.74 7.43 10.55
C PHE A 131 22.16 7.41 11.12
N ARG A 132 22.68 6.24 11.48
CA ARG A 132 24.04 6.08 12.00
C ARG A 132 25.11 6.42 10.98
N LEU A 133 24.90 6.16 9.69
CA LEU A 133 25.85 6.55 8.65
C LEU A 133 25.94 8.07 8.50
N ASP A 134 24.83 8.78 8.66
CA ASP A 134 24.78 10.23 8.50
C ASP A 134 25.23 11.00 9.76
N LEU A 135 24.82 10.55 10.96
CA LEU A 135 25.12 11.23 12.24
C LEU A 135 26.28 10.59 13.01
N GLY A 136 26.67 9.36 12.69
CA GLY A 136 27.76 8.63 13.36
C GLY A 136 27.38 7.95 14.67
N ARG A 137 26.11 8.00 15.07
CA ARG A 137 25.59 7.43 16.33
C ARG A 137 24.22 6.78 16.14
N TRP A 138 23.78 5.98 17.10
CA TRP A 138 22.38 5.57 17.19
C TRP A 138 21.54 6.68 17.86
N PRO A 139 20.21 6.71 17.64
CA PRO A 139 19.31 7.59 18.38
C PRO A 139 19.40 7.38 19.89
N SER A 140 19.18 8.45 20.67
CA SER A 140 19.02 8.30 22.12
C SER A 140 17.64 7.73 22.46
N GLU A 141 17.45 7.35 23.73
CA GLU A 141 16.16 6.87 24.22
C GLU A 141 15.08 7.97 24.16
N GLU A 142 15.47 9.22 24.39
CA GLU A 142 14.59 10.39 24.31
C GLU A 142 14.19 10.74 22.87
N GLU A 143 15.09 10.55 21.91
CA GLU A 143 14.82 10.71 20.47
C GLU A 143 13.93 9.58 19.93
N GLY A 144 14.20 8.36 20.39
CA GLY A 144 13.47 7.15 20.08
C GLY A 144 13.40 6.83 18.58
N ILE A 145 12.34 6.10 18.20
CA ILE A 145 12.10 5.70 16.81
C ILE A 145 11.64 6.91 15.97
N GLU A 146 11.03 7.92 16.58
CA GLU A 146 10.44 9.06 15.87
C GLU A 146 11.44 9.88 15.07
N VAL A 147 12.71 9.93 15.51
CA VAL A 147 13.79 10.66 14.83
C VAL A 147 14.03 10.18 13.40
N LEU A 148 13.57 8.97 13.08
CA LEU A 148 13.66 8.42 11.74
C LEU A 148 12.80 9.18 10.72
N TRP A 149 11.76 9.89 11.16
CA TRP A 149 10.90 10.70 10.28
C TRP A 149 10.64 12.13 10.76
N LYS A 150 10.94 12.46 12.02
CA LYS A 150 10.83 13.82 12.57
C LYS A 150 12.20 14.35 12.99
N GLN A 151 12.73 15.30 12.23
CA GLN A 151 13.98 15.98 12.57
C GLN A 151 13.90 16.74 13.92
N ASP A 152 12.73 17.28 14.26
CA ASP A 152 12.49 18.09 15.47
C ASP A 152 12.71 17.34 16.80
N THR A 153 12.89 16.02 16.76
CA THR A 153 13.17 15.20 17.95
C THR A 153 14.66 15.16 18.30
N LEU A 154 15.55 15.59 17.38
CA LEU A 154 17.00 15.62 17.62
C LEU A 154 17.35 16.58 18.77
N GLU A 155 18.26 16.14 19.63
CA GLU A 155 18.68 16.92 20.79
C GLU A 155 19.86 17.87 20.51
N ASP A 156 20.75 17.51 19.57
CA ASP A 156 21.97 18.28 19.26
C ASP A 156 21.79 19.12 17.99
N ASP A 157 21.94 20.44 18.13
CA ASP A 157 21.95 21.42 17.03
C ASP A 157 22.92 21.05 15.88
N ASN A 158 24.04 20.39 16.17
CA ASN A 158 25.00 19.95 15.14
C ASN A 158 24.44 18.81 14.28
N ASP A 159 23.61 17.95 14.89
CA ASP A 159 23.00 16.82 14.20
C ASP A 159 21.89 17.29 13.25
N TYR A 160 21.25 18.43 13.53
CA TYR A 160 20.29 19.04 12.60
C TYR A 160 20.92 19.35 11.23
N GLU A 161 22.19 19.79 11.18
CA GLU A 161 22.86 20.09 9.91
C GLU A 161 23.27 18.83 9.14
N ARG A 162 23.51 17.73 9.86
CA ARG A 162 23.97 16.45 9.31
C ARG A 162 22.84 15.52 8.89
N TRP A 163 21.66 15.67 9.49
CA TRP A 163 20.49 14.84 9.22
C TRP A 163 20.05 14.95 7.74
N ARG A 164 19.94 13.79 7.08
CA ARG A 164 19.54 13.68 5.66
C ARG A 164 18.22 12.95 5.45
N GLY A 165 17.46 12.78 6.53
CA GLY A 165 16.18 12.10 6.50
C GLY A 165 15.07 12.90 5.79
N PRO A 166 13.82 12.42 5.86
CA PRO A 166 13.37 11.29 6.66
C PRO A 166 13.90 9.95 6.13
N TYR A 167 14.30 9.06 7.05
CA TYR A 167 14.86 7.74 6.73
C TYR A 167 13.77 6.69 6.49
N LEU A 168 12.51 7.02 6.81
CA LEU A 168 11.32 6.25 6.48
C LEU A 168 10.33 7.12 5.70
N GLU A 169 9.64 6.54 4.72
CA GLU A 169 8.58 7.22 3.97
C GLU A 169 7.31 7.42 4.81
N GLN A 170 7.04 6.50 5.73
CA GLN A 170 5.85 6.50 6.57
C GLN A 170 6.24 6.30 8.04
N PRO A 171 5.59 7.01 8.98
CA PRO A 171 5.77 6.77 10.40
C PRO A 171 5.39 5.34 10.75
N VAL A 172 6.19 4.70 11.59
CA VAL A 172 5.92 3.37 12.12
C VAL A 172 6.07 3.41 13.63
N THR A 173 4.94 3.51 14.33
CA THR A 173 4.89 3.59 15.80
C THR A 173 4.39 2.30 16.43
N GLU A 174 3.62 1.51 15.68
CA GLU A 174 2.93 0.31 16.19
C GLU A 174 3.36 -0.95 15.43
N ASP A 175 3.29 -2.09 16.12
CA ASP A 175 3.41 -3.43 15.57
C ASP A 175 2.12 -3.89 14.85
N ASN A 176 2.15 -5.09 14.27
CA ASN A 176 1.00 -5.68 13.56
C ASN A 176 -0.17 -6.15 14.45
N TRP A 177 -0.03 -6.04 15.77
CA TRP A 177 -1.06 -6.27 16.77
C TRP A 177 -1.61 -4.96 17.36
N GLY A 178 -0.98 -3.82 17.04
CA GLY A 178 -1.39 -2.48 17.45
C GLY A 178 -0.72 -2.02 18.74
N ASN A 179 0.32 -2.71 19.20
CA ASN A 179 1.11 -2.28 20.35
C ASN A 179 2.22 -1.33 19.91
N GLU A 180 2.61 -0.39 20.76
CA GLU A 180 3.71 0.52 20.49
C GLU A 180 5.05 -0.25 20.42
N LEU A 181 5.89 0.11 19.45
CA LEU A 181 7.22 -0.47 19.33
C LEU A 181 8.12 0.08 20.44
N VAL A 182 8.80 -0.82 21.13
CA VAL A 182 9.74 -0.46 22.20
C VAL A 182 11.14 -0.33 21.62
N TYR A 183 11.82 0.76 21.98
CA TYR A 183 13.19 1.06 21.59
C TYR A 183 14.08 1.18 22.82
N HIS A 184 15.17 0.43 22.84
CA HIS A 184 16.18 0.51 23.89
C HIS A 184 17.54 0.89 23.32
N PHE A 185 18.15 1.91 23.89
CA PHE A 185 19.54 2.26 23.64
C PHE A 185 20.17 2.88 24.90
N PRO A 186 21.25 2.28 25.47
CA PRO A 186 21.94 1.07 25.04
C PRO A 186 21.05 -0.19 25.04
N GLY A 187 21.26 -1.10 24.09
CA GLY A 187 20.51 -2.35 23.98
C GLY A 187 20.81 -3.31 25.13
N GLU A 188 19.77 -3.98 25.62
CA GLU A 188 19.81 -4.97 26.68
C GLU A 188 20.17 -6.37 26.16
N ILE A 189 19.78 -6.68 24.91
CA ILE A 189 19.87 -8.01 24.30
C ILE A 189 21.30 -8.31 23.83
N ARG A 190 21.94 -7.37 23.12
CA ARG A 190 23.32 -7.51 22.59
C ARG A 190 24.35 -6.64 23.29
N GLY A 191 23.93 -5.80 24.23
CA GLY A 191 24.79 -4.91 25.00
C GLY A 191 24.97 -3.51 24.40
N GLU A 192 25.81 -2.71 25.06
CA GLU A 192 25.78 -1.24 25.00
C GLU A 192 26.07 -0.59 23.64
N SER A 193 26.67 -1.32 22.70
CA SER A 193 26.99 -0.81 21.35
C SER A 193 25.87 -1.00 20.33
N TYR A 194 24.81 -1.72 20.72
CA TYR A 194 23.67 -2.05 19.89
C TYR A 194 22.42 -1.36 20.43
N TYR A 195 21.40 -1.29 19.60
CA TYR A 195 20.06 -0.91 20.01
C TYR A 195 19.16 -2.14 19.86
N ASP A 196 18.08 -2.14 20.63
CA ASP A 196 17.04 -3.16 20.50
C ASP A 196 15.75 -2.50 20.02
N LEU A 197 15.09 -3.19 19.09
CA LEU A 197 13.73 -2.90 18.71
C LEU A 197 12.88 -4.12 19.04
N VAL A 198 11.86 -3.92 19.86
CA VAL A 198 10.97 -4.98 20.34
C VAL A 198 9.54 -4.67 19.90
N ALA A 199 8.92 -5.65 19.24
CA ALA A 199 7.49 -5.67 19.02
C ALA A 199 6.87 -6.65 20.02
N LEU A 200 5.91 -6.15 20.82
CA LEU A 200 5.32 -6.88 21.95
C LEU A 200 4.45 -8.06 21.52
N GLY A 201 4.05 -8.10 20.25
CA GLY A 201 3.34 -9.28 19.73
C GLY A 201 1.89 -9.37 20.23
N PRO A 202 1.26 -10.56 20.11
CA PRO A 202 -0.13 -10.77 20.46
C PRO A 202 -0.52 -10.44 21.90
N ASP A 203 0.37 -10.65 22.87
CA ASP A 203 0.06 -10.44 24.29
C ASP A 203 0.21 -8.98 24.75
N GLY A 204 1.07 -8.22 24.08
CA GLY A 204 1.33 -6.81 24.40
C GLY A 204 2.16 -6.63 25.67
N GLU A 205 2.86 -7.67 26.13
CA GLU A 205 3.67 -7.64 27.35
C GLU A 205 5.15 -7.80 27.00
N GLU A 206 5.97 -6.81 27.35
CA GLU A 206 7.41 -6.88 27.12
C GLU A 206 8.09 -7.95 28.00
N GLY A 207 9.04 -8.68 27.42
CA GLY A 207 9.76 -9.77 28.06
C GLY A 207 9.05 -11.12 27.94
N SER A 208 8.01 -11.21 27.11
CA SER A 208 7.29 -12.45 26.82
C SER A 208 8.03 -13.31 25.79
N ASP A 209 7.57 -14.56 25.61
CA ASP A 209 8.15 -15.47 24.61
C ASP A 209 7.69 -15.15 23.17
N ASP A 210 6.65 -14.33 23.00
CA ASP A 210 6.11 -13.90 21.70
C ASP A 210 6.65 -12.55 21.21
N ASP A 211 7.51 -11.91 21.99
CA ASP A 211 8.29 -10.75 21.57
C ASP A 211 9.10 -11.03 20.31
N ILE A 212 9.07 -10.08 19.38
CA ILE A 212 9.79 -10.16 18.11
C ILE A 212 10.80 -9.02 18.09
N THR A 213 12.08 -9.38 17.95
CA THR A 213 13.17 -8.41 18.03
C THR A 213 13.91 -8.27 16.71
N ASN A 214 14.62 -7.15 16.53
CA ASN A 214 15.54 -6.96 15.39
C ASN A 214 16.68 -8.00 15.34
N HIS A 215 16.91 -8.72 16.44
CA HIS A 215 17.96 -9.74 16.57
C HIS A 215 17.45 -11.17 16.36
N ASP A 216 16.15 -11.40 16.16
CA ASP A 216 15.58 -12.76 16.04
C ASP A 216 16.23 -13.60 14.94
N ARG A 217 16.67 -12.96 13.85
CA ARG A 217 17.38 -13.63 12.74
C ARG A 217 18.76 -14.17 13.12
N LEU A 218 19.33 -13.67 14.22
CA LEU A 218 20.63 -14.04 14.74
C LEU A 218 20.52 -15.09 15.85
N ARG A 219 19.30 -15.40 16.31
CA ARG A 219 19.08 -16.47 17.27
C ARG A 219 19.21 -17.82 16.55
N GLY A 220 20.17 -18.63 16.97
CA GLY A 220 20.41 -19.97 16.46
C GLY A 220 19.22 -20.91 16.72
N ALA A 221 19.23 -22.08 16.08
CA ALA A 221 18.18 -23.09 16.27
C ALA A 221 18.12 -23.65 17.71
N ASP A 222 19.18 -23.45 18.47
CA ASP A 222 19.36 -23.75 19.89
C ASP A 222 18.93 -22.60 20.82
N GLY A 223 18.50 -21.46 20.28
CA GLY A 223 18.09 -20.29 21.06
C GLY A 223 19.26 -19.41 21.50
N GLU A 224 20.50 -19.79 21.21
CA GLU A 224 21.68 -18.98 21.51
C GLU A 224 21.81 -17.87 20.46
N MET A 225 22.12 -16.64 20.88
CA MET A 225 22.46 -15.59 19.91
C MET A 225 23.79 -15.95 19.26
N ALA A 226 23.81 -15.99 17.93
CA ALA A 226 25.04 -16.13 17.19
C ALA A 226 25.98 -14.98 17.59
N GLU A 227 27.13 -15.33 18.17
CA GLU A 227 28.23 -14.40 18.32
C GLU A 227 28.65 -13.98 16.91
N ASP A 228 28.27 -12.76 16.51
CA ASP A 228 28.88 -12.18 15.34
C ASP A 228 30.38 -12.07 15.63
N SER A 229 31.17 -12.87 14.93
CA SER A 229 32.60 -12.67 14.79
C SER A 229 32.81 -11.35 14.03
N ASP A 230 32.66 -10.23 14.73
CA ASP A 230 32.84 -8.92 14.15
C ASP A 230 34.32 -8.75 13.81
N PHE A 231 34.57 -8.17 12.64
CA PHE A 231 35.86 -7.86 12.05
C PHE A 231 36.50 -6.67 12.81
N GLY A 232 36.65 -6.80 14.13
CA GLY A 232 37.22 -5.82 15.05
C GLY A 232 38.72 -5.98 15.27
N ALA A 233 39.42 -6.76 14.42
CA ALA A 233 40.87 -6.96 14.49
C ALA A 233 41.60 -6.25 13.34
N LEU A 234 41.29 -4.98 13.08
CA LEU A 234 42.32 -4.06 12.58
C LEU A 234 43.12 -3.57 13.79
N GLY A 235 43.80 -4.50 14.44
CA GLY A 235 44.86 -4.21 15.38
C GLY A 235 45.98 -3.53 14.62
N SER A 236 46.01 -2.20 14.68
CA SER A 236 47.16 -1.40 15.07
C SER A 236 48.50 -2.18 15.13
N ASP A 237 49.06 -2.58 13.99
CA ASP A 237 50.49 -2.91 13.91
C ASP A 237 51.26 -1.61 13.69
N GLY A 238 51.32 -0.83 14.77
CA GLY A 238 52.17 0.35 14.90
C GLY A 238 53.62 -0.10 15.05
N GLY A 239 54.22 -0.54 13.94
CA GLY A 239 55.66 -0.78 13.84
C GLY A 239 56.43 0.54 13.98
N GLY A 240 56.73 0.92 15.20
CA GLY A 240 57.66 2.01 15.50
C GLY A 240 59.09 1.64 15.08
N PRO A 241 59.84 2.51 14.39
CA PRO A 241 61.22 2.25 14.07
C PRO A 241 62.08 2.42 15.34
N GLY A 242 62.43 1.31 15.97
CA GLY A 242 63.46 1.27 17.01
C GLY A 242 64.84 1.40 16.37
N GLY A 243 65.51 2.51 16.68
CA GLY A 243 66.92 2.70 16.34
C GLY A 243 67.85 1.84 17.19
N ASN A 244 68.94 1.38 16.58
CA ASN A 244 70.31 1.68 17.01
C ASN A 244 71.26 1.44 15.82
#